data_AF-A0A1D6EKW4-F1
#
_entry.id   AF-A0A1D6EKW4-F1
#
_cell.length_a   1.000
_cell.length_b   1.000
_cell.length_c   1.000
_cell.angle_alpha   90.00
_cell.angle_beta   90.00
_cell.angle_gamma   90.00
#
_symmetry.space_group_name_H-M   'P 1'
#
loop_
_entity.id
_entity.type
_entity.pdbx_description
1 polymer ?
#
loop_
_entity_poly.entity_id
_entity_poly.type
_entity_poly.pdbx_seq_one_letter_code
_entity_poly.pdbx_strand_id
1 'polypeptide(L)'
;MAGVRLVGVRPSPGRLERWVGSLPDAGSRGGRPTLPIRGVRSYFIRSIPPLGRVERGVRKARTSRPAMGGDLYALDFDGVLCDSCGESSLSAIKAAKVRWPSLFEQVDAAMEEWIVEQMYTLRPVVETGYENLLLVRLLVEIQIHSVRKSSVSYFLQCFIYGLSIQEILENWSKLKPTLMDEWQEDRESLVDLFGRVRDDWIENDFSGWIGANRFYPGTADALKLSSSEAYIVTTKQFCSVGNAECLSSTDHLLVVFQSRFAEALLKELAGIDFPSERIYGLGTGPKVKVLQQLQQMLQHQGLKLHFIEDRLATLKNVIKEPALDNWNLYLVKWGYNTQKEREETEAIPRIQLIDLPDFSRQLK
;
A
#
# COMPACT_ATOMS: atom_id res chain seq x y z
N MET A 1 8.83 56.79 27.48
CA MET A 1 7.77 55.77 27.59
C MET A 1 6.48 56.38 27.09
N ALA A 2 6.05 56.00 25.90
CA ALA A 2 4.80 56.43 25.28
C ALA A 2 4.23 55.22 24.54
N GLY A 3 2.95 54.94 24.76
CA GLY A 3 2.25 53.85 24.11
C GLY A 3 1.44 54.32 22.89
N VAL A 4 1.12 53.31 22.09
CA VAL A 4 -0.12 53.11 21.31
C VAL A 4 -0.11 53.42 19.80
N ARG A 5 -0.44 52.33 19.08
CA ARG A 5 -1.13 52.14 17.77
C ARG A 5 -0.37 52.27 16.45
N LEU A 6 -0.44 51.18 15.67
CA LEU A 6 -0.96 51.08 14.29
C LEU A 6 -1.20 49.58 13.96
N VAL A 7 -2.45 49.13 13.82
CA VAL A 7 -3.18 48.81 12.56
C VAL A 7 -2.51 47.72 11.70
N GLY A 8 -3.20 46.59 11.56
CA GLY A 8 -2.82 45.49 10.65
C GLY A 8 -4.00 44.58 10.35
N VAL A 9 -4.46 44.64 9.11
CA VAL A 9 -5.65 44.03 8.49
C VAL A 9 -5.61 42.48 8.50
N ARG A 10 -6.78 41.84 8.62
CA ARG A 10 -6.99 40.37 8.46
C ARG A 10 -6.58 39.87 7.07
N PRO A 11 -6.11 38.62 6.97
CA PRO A 11 -6.40 37.78 5.81
C PRO A 11 -7.13 36.49 6.23
N SER A 12 -8.26 36.23 5.57
CA SER A 12 -8.89 34.91 5.48
C SER A 12 -8.24 34.14 4.32
N PRO A 13 -8.00 32.82 4.45
CA PRO A 13 -7.83 31.96 3.28
C PRO A 13 -8.90 30.86 3.20
N GLY A 14 -9.65 30.89 2.09
CA GLY A 14 -9.84 29.71 1.23
C GLY A 14 -10.83 28.63 1.66
N ARG A 15 -12.13 28.91 1.52
CA ARG A 15 -13.19 27.88 1.45
C ARG A 15 -13.09 27.15 0.10
N LEU A 16 -12.77 25.85 0.11
CA LEU A 16 -12.89 24.96 -1.04
C LEU A 16 -14.37 24.68 -1.32
N GLU A 17 -14.89 25.25 -2.40
CA GLU A 17 -16.25 25.00 -2.88
C GLU A 17 -16.33 23.62 -3.54
N ARG A 18 -17.23 22.76 -3.03
CA ARG A 18 -17.64 21.51 -3.67
C ARG A 18 -18.52 21.83 -4.87
N TRP A 19 -18.10 21.42 -6.05
CA TRP A 19 -18.97 21.29 -7.22
C TRP A 19 -19.81 20.03 -7.08
N VAL A 20 -21.07 20.17 -6.67
CA VAL A 20 -22.09 19.12 -6.76
C VAL A 20 -22.85 19.34 -8.05
N GLY A 21 -22.57 18.51 -9.06
CA GLY A 21 -23.37 18.44 -10.29
C GLY A 21 -24.70 17.74 -10.02
N SER A 22 -25.78 18.39 -10.40
CA SER A 22 -27.17 17.96 -10.23
C SER A 22 -27.51 16.68 -11.01
N LEU A 23 -28.15 15.72 -10.34
CA LEU A 23 -28.86 14.60 -10.95
C LEU A 23 -30.24 15.05 -11.47
N PRO A 24 -30.74 14.54 -12.61
CA PRO A 24 -32.11 14.79 -13.03
C PRO A 24 -33.10 13.76 -12.44
N ASP A 25 -34.30 14.28 -12.17
CA ASP A 25 -35.48 13.65 -11.56
C ASP A 25 -35.95 12.33 -12.19
N ALA A 26 -36.30 11.38 -11.33
CA ALA A 26 -37.07 10.18 -11.67
C ALA A 26 -38.58 10.47 -11.63
N GLY A 27 -39.18 10.72 -12.79
CA GLY A 27 -40.63 10.82 -12.96
C GLY A 27 -41.28 9.44 -13.15
N SER A 28 -42.13 9.04 -12.21
CA SER A 28 -43.06 7.92 -12.34
C SER A 28 -44.18 8.23 -13.33
N ARG A 29 -44.51 7.29 -14.23
CA ARG A 29 -45.87 7.06 -14.78
C ARG A 29 -45.92 5.73 -15.54
N GLY A 30 -46.87 4.88 -15.15
CA GLY A 30 -47.08 3.54 -15.70
C GLY A 30 -47.85 3.49 -17.02
N GLY A 31 -47.89 2.29 -17.59
CA GLY A 31 -48.77 1.94 -18.72
C GLY A 31 -48.39 0.59 -19.33
N ARG A 32 -49.19 -0.45 -19.06
CA ARG A 32 -49.28 -1.65 -19.93
C ARG A 32 -49.90 -1.23 -21.28
N PRO A 33 -49.63 -1.95 -22.37
CA PRO A 33 -50.69 -2.81 -22.87
C PRO A 33 -50.23 -4.17 -23.45
N THR A 34 -51.25 -4.97 -23.73
CA THR A 34 -51.36 -6.40 -24.01
C THR A 34 -50.88 -6.87 -25.40
N LEU A 35 -50.57 -8.17 -25.46
CA LEU A 35 -50.22 -9.04 -26.61
C LEU A 35 -51.26 -9.01 -27.77
N PRO A 36 -50.92 -9.57 -28.95
CA PRO A 36 -51.35 -10.96 -29.20
C PRO A 36 -50.35 -11.88 -29.96
N ILE A 37 -50.65 -13.17 -29.82
CA ILE A 37 -49.98 -14.40 -30.28
C ILE A 37 -50.28 -14.71 -31.75
N ARG A 38 -49.30 -15.24 -32.50
CA ARG A 38 -49.39 -16.14 -33.69
C ARG A 38 -47.95 -16.55 -34.05
N GLY A 39 -47.53 -17.77 -34.38
CA GLY A 39 -48.12 -19.10 -34.51
C GLY A 39 -46.97 -20.09 -34.82
N VAL A 40 -47.16 -21.36 -34.48
CA VAL A 40 -46.19 -22.46 -34.59
C VAL A 40 -45.89 -22.84 -36.05
N ARG A 41 -44.63 -23.18 -36.37
CA ARG A 41 -44.29 -24.18 -37.41
C ARG A 41 -42.93 -24.85 -37.13
N SER A 42 -42.97 -26.16 -36.95
CA SER A 42 -41.84 -27.09 -36.92
C SER A 42 -41.58 -27.62 -38.34
N TYR A 43 -40.31 -27.71 -38.76
CA TYR A 43 -39.90 -28.67 -39.82
C TYR A 43 -38.47 -29.18 -39.61
N PHE A 44 -38.41 -30.48 -39.32
CA PHE A 44 -37.57 -31.55 -39.88
C PHE A 44 -36.07 -31.35 -40.20
N ILE A 45 -35.31 -32.30 -39.64
CA ILE A 45 -33.90 -32.65 -39.86
C ILE A 45 -33.61 -33.05 -41.31
N ARG A 46 -32.44 -32.65 -41.83
CA ARG A 46 -31.73 -33.35 -42.91
C ARG A 46 -30.25 -33.50 -42.57
N SER A 47 -29.71 -34.66 -42.94
CA SER A 47 -28.39 -35.20 -42.60
C SER A 47 -27.22 -34.61 -43.41
N ILE A 48 -26.03 -34.84 -42.86
CA ILE A 48 -24.65 -34.33 -43.07
C ILE A 48 -24.04 -34.59 -44.48
N PRO A 49 -23.03 -33.79 -44.89
CA PRO A 49 -21.80 -34.33 -45.49
C PRO A 49 -20.53 -33.93 -44.70
N PRO A 50 -19.52 -34.81 -44.56
CA PRO A 50 -18.28 -34.50 -43.85
C PRO A 50 -17.25 -33.88 -44.80
N LEU A 51 -16.43 -32.94 -44.34
CA LEU A 51 -15.01 -32.80 -44.71
C LEU A 51 -14.39 -31.49 -44.17
N GLY A 52 -13.17 -31.60 -43.67
CA GLY A 52 -12.22 -30.49 -43.59
C GLY A 52 -11.64 -30.24 -42.20
N ARG A 53 -10.60 -31.02 -41.82
CA ARG A 53 -9.61 -30.57 -40.84
C ARG A 53 -9.06 -29.23 -41.32
N VAL A 54 -9.30 -28.16 -40.57
CA VAL A 54 -8.50 -26.94 -40.66
C VAL A 54 -7.88 -26.75 -39.29
N GLU A 55 -6.61 -27.14 -39.18
CA GLU A 55 -5.74 -26.76 -38.08
C GLU A 55 -5.68 -25.22 -38.06
N ARG A 56 -6.39 -24.59 -37.13
CA ARG A 56 -6.13 -23.19 -36.80
C ARG A 56 -4.88 -23.18 -35.95
N GLY A 57 -3.77 -22.82 -36.58
CA GLY A 57 -2.49 -22.61 -35.91
C GLY A 57 -2.66 -21.72 -34.70
N VAL A 58 -2.23 -22.23 -33.54
CA VAL A 58 -1.93 -21.44 -32.37
C VAL A 58 -0.96 -20.35 -32.82
N ARG A 59 -1.38 -19.08 -32.77
CA ARG A 59 -0.45 -17.96 -32.90
C ARG A 59 0.51 -18.07 -31.72
N LYS A 60 1.70 -18.60 -31.97
CA LYS A 60 2.84 -18.49 -31.04
C LYS A 60 2.94 -17.03 -30.62
N ALA A 61 2.91 -16.78 -29.32
CA ALA A 61 3.29 -15.51 -28.75
C ALA A 61 4.59 -15.06 -29.43
N ARG A 62 4.56 -13.84 -29.96
CA ARG A 62 5.72 -13.21 -30.58
C ARG A 62 6.80 -13.15 -29.50
N THR A 63 7.85 -13.97 -29.62
CA THR A 63 9.05 -13.80 -28.81
C THR A 63 9.59 -12.41 -29.13
N SER A 64 9.49 -11.50 -28.17
CA SER A 64 10.07 -10.16 -28.26
C SER A 64 11.57 -10.32 -28.54
N ARG A 65 12.06 -9.60 -29.56
CA ARG A 65 13.50 -9.41 -29.75
C ARG A 65 14.04 -8.71 -28.49
N PRO A 66 15.28 -8.99 -28.05
CA PRO A 66 15.91 -8.19 -27.00
C PRO A 66 15.92 -6.74 -27.46
N ALA A 67 15.28 -5.87 -26.67
CA ALA A 67 15.27 -4.43 -26.92
C ALA A 67 16.70 -3.94 -26.76
N MET A 68 17.36 -3.60 -27.87
CA MET A 68 18.64 -2.92 -27.83
C MET A 68 18.39 -1.48 -27.37
N GLY A 69 18.50 -1.25 -26.06
CA GLY A 69 18.26 0.04 -25.41
C GLY A 69 16.84 0.16 -24.85
N GLY A 70 16.75 0.40 -23.55
CA GLY A 70 15.52 0.60 -22.79
C GLY A 70 15.79 0.50 -21.29
N ASP A 71 14.80 0.86 -20.49
CA ASP A 71 14.90 0.90 -19.03
C ASP A 71 13.87 -0.06 -18.42
N LEU A 72 14.27 -0.76 -17.36
CA LEU A 72 13.41 -1.57 -16.51
C LEU A 72 13.38 -0.94 -15.12
N TYR A 73 12.18 -0.68 -14.62
CA TYR A 73 11.95 -0.11 -13.30
C TYR A 73 11.32 -1.15 -12.37
N ALA A 74 12.04 -1.55 -11.34
CA ALA A 74 11.48 -2.20 -10.16
C ALA A 74 11.11 -1.10 -9.14
N LEU A 75 9.82 -0.99 -8.82
CA LEU A 75 9.27 0.05 -7.97
C LEU A 75 8.75 -0.60 -6.69
N ASP A 76 9.12 -0.09 -5.53
CA ASP A 76 8.29 -0.35 -4.36
C ASP A 76 6.88 0.24 -4.55
N PHE A 77 5.88 -0.34 -3.88
CA PHE A 77 4.52 0.15 -3.92
C PHE A 77 4.21 1.09 -2.76
N ASP A 78 4.54 0.68 -1.53
CA ASP A 78 4.07 1.29 -0.29
C ASP A 78 5.12 2.25 0.26
N GLY A 79 5.00 3.53 -0.11
CA GLY A 79 5.98 4.58 0.18
C GLY A 79 6.56 5.22 -1.09
N VAL A 80 6.52 4.52 -2.23
CA VAL A 80 6.92 5.07 -3.53
C VAL A 80 5.70 5.46 -4.38
N LEU A 81 4.80 4.53 -4.66
CA LEU A 81 3.63 4.77 -5.51
C LEU A 81 2.42 5.21 -4.67
N CYS A 82 2.13 4.45 -3.62
CA CYS A 82 0.97 4.59 -2.74
C CYS A 82 1.42 5.00 -1.34
N ASP A 83 0.70 5.96 -0.76
CA ASP A 83 0.71 6.24 0.66
C ASP A 83 -0.44 5.48 1.33
N SER A 84 -0.09 4.39 2.00
CA SER A 84 -1.04 3.55 2.72
C SER A 84 -1.03 3.77 4.23
N CYS A 85 -0.34 4.81 4.72
CA CYS A 85 -0.20 5.06 6.16
C CYS A 85 -1.56 5.34 6.82
N GLY A 86 -2.47 6.03 6.13
CA GLY A 86 -3.85 6.24 6.60
C GLY A 86 -4.58 4.91 6.84
N GLU A 87 -4.61 4.04 5.82
CA GLU A 87 -5.17 2.69 5.91
C GLU A 87 -4.54 1.88 7.04
N SER A 88 -3.21 1.78 7.10
CA SER A 88 -2.54 0.95 8.11
C SER A 88 -2.79 1.45 9.53
N SER A 89 -2.91 2.76 9.71
CA SER A 89 -3.20 3.39 11.01
C SER A 89 -4.65 3.12 11.42
N LEU A 90 -5.61 3.26 10.51
CA LEU A 90 -7.02 2.97 10.79
C LEU A 90 -7.26 1.48 11.04
N SER A 91 -6.61 0.59 10.27
CA SER A 91 -6.60 -0.85 10.51
C SER A 91 -6.04 -1.17 11.90
N ALA A 92 -4.99 -0.47 12.33
CA ALA A 92 -4.41 -0.64 13.66
C ALA A 92 -5.32 -0.13 14.78
N ILE A 93 -6.01 1.00 14.60
CA ILE A 93 -7.03 1.49 15.54
C ILE A 93 -8.17 0.48 15.68
N LYS A 94 -8.70 -0.04 14.56
CA LYS A 94 -9.74 -1.08 14.56
C LYS A 94 -9.27 -2.34 15.30
N ALA A 95 -8.04 -2.79 15.05
CA ALA A 95 -7.47 -3.94 15.72
C ALA A 95 -7.23 -3.71 17.21
N ALA A 96 -6.74 -2.51 17.58
CA ALA A 96 -6.51 -2.12 18.95
C ALA A 96 -7.81 -2.03 19.75
N LYS A 97 -8.92 -1.58 19.15
CA LYS A 97 -10.28 -1.64 19.74
C LYS A 97 -10.72 -3.06 20.06
N VAL A 98 -10.37 -4.04 19.24
CA VAL A 98 -10.65 -5.46 19.50
C VAL A 98 -9.75 -6.01 20.60
N ARG A 99 -8.46 -5.66 20.60
CA ARG A 99 -7.47 -6.21 21.54
C ARG A 99 -7.56 -5.59 22.94
N TRP A 100 -7.81 -4.29 23.03
CA TRP A 100 -7.80 -3.49 24.25
C TRP A 100 -9.06 -2.60 24.36
N PRO A 101 -10.27 -3.21 24.40
CA PRO A 101 -11.53 -2.47 24.31
C PRO A 101 -11.70 -1.41 25.41
N SER A 102 -11.30 -1.72 26.65
CA SER A 102 -11.41 -0.78 27.78
C SER A 102 -10.52 0.46 27.65
N LEU A 103 -9.37 0.34 26.98
CA LEU A 103 -8.47 1.46 26.73
C LEU A 103 -9.01 2.34 25.60
N PHE A 104 -9.59 1.71 24.58
CA PHE A 104 -10.08 2.39 23.38
C PHE A 104 -11.53 2.88 23.48
N GLU A 105 -12.24 2.60 24.57
CA GLU A 105 -13.61 3.10 24.81
C GLU A 105 -13.66 4.64 24.87
N GLN A 106 -12.56 5.27 25.30
CA GLN A 106 -12.42 6.73 25.40
C GLN A 106 -11.88 7.38 24.13
N VAL A 107 -11.54 6.59 23.11
CA VAL A 107 -11.00 7.10 21.85
C VAL A 107 -12.15 7.55 20.95
N ASP A 108 -12.37 8.86 20.90
CA ASP A 108 -13.33 9.50 20.00
C ASP A 108 -12.71 9.80 18.63
N ALA A 109 -13.52 10.33 17.69
CA ALA A 109 -13.07 10.62 16.33
C ALA A 109 -11.92 11.65 16.28
N ALA A 110 -11.90 12.62 17.20
CA ALA A 110 -10.83 13.62 17.25
C ALA A 110 -9.50 13.00 17.69
N MET A 111 -9.55 12.06 18.66
CA MET A 111 -8.39 11.30 19.06
C MET A 111 -7.93 10.34 17.96
N GLU A 112 -8.83 9.70 17.21
CA GLU A 112 -8.46 8.90 16.03
C GLU A 112 -7.72 9.72 14.97
N GLU A 113 -8.24 10.90 14.63
CA GLU A 113 -7.59 11.82 13.70
C GLU A 113 -6.18 12.19 14.19
N TRP A 114 -6.05 12.55 15.47
CA TRP A 114 -4.75 12.88 16.06
C TRP A 114 -3.77 11.69 16.02
N ILE A 115 -4.24 10.47 16.33
CA ILE A 115 -3.42 9.25 16.25
C ILE A 115 -2.93 9.06 14.81
N VAL A 116 -3.81 9.14 13.82
CA VAL A 116 -3.45 8.98 12.40
C VAL A 116 -2.43 10.04 11.98
N GLU A 117 -2.56 11.29 12.43
CA GLU A 117 -1.57 12.34 12.20
C GLU A 117 -0.20 11.98 12.78
N GLN A 118 -0.13 11.51 14.03
CA GLN A 118 1.14 11.10 14.63
C GLN A 118 1.74 9.86 13.95
N MET A 119 0.89 8.96 13.46
CA MET A 119 1.33 7.79 12.72
C MET A 119 2.05 8.14 11.42
N TYR A 120 1.75 9.27 10.76
CA TYR A 120 2.56 9.72 9.62
C TYR A 120 4.00 10.05 10.02
N THR A 121 4.20 10.63 11.19
CA THR A 121 5.55 10.90 11.73
C THR A 121 6.25 9.59 12.10
N LEU A 122 5.52 8.63 12.68
CA LEU A 122 6.08 7.36 13.18
C LEU A 122 6.17 6.26 12.12
N ARG A 123 5.55 6.42 10.95
CA ARG A 123 5.55 5.42 9.87
C ARG A 123 6.94 4.94 9.44
N PRO A 124 8.03 5.73 9.49
CA PRO A 124 9.38 5.26 9.18
C PRO A 124 9.87 4.10 10.06
N VAL A 125 9.44 4.04 11.33
CA VAL A 125 9.92 2.98 12.24
C VAL A 125 9.15 1.67 12.11
N VAL A 126 8.01 1.69 11.41
CA VAL A 126 7.16 0.53 11.23
C VAL A 126 7.79 -0.38 10.19
N GLU A 127 8.24 -1.56 10.59
CA GLU A 127 8.78 -2.57 9.67
C GLU A 127 7.70 -3.56 9.22
N THR A 128 6.81 -3.92 10.14
CA THR A 128 5.76 -4.94 9.96
C THR A 128 4.41 -4.43 10.48
N GLY A 129 3.32 -4.98 9.95
CA GLY A 129 1.97 -4.45 10.20
C GLY A 129 1.58 -4.35 11.68
N TYR A 130 1.98 -5.34 12.49
CA TYR A 130 1.63 -5.40 13.91
C TYR A 130 2.22 -4.26 14.75
N GLU A 131 3.33 -3.66 14.30
CA GLU A 131 3.97 -2.55 15.00
C GLU A 131 3.07 -1.30 15.02
N ASN A 132 2.18 -1.15 14.04
CA ASN A 132 1.16 -0.10 14.07
C ASN A 132 0.23 -0.23 15.27
N LEU A 133 -0.14 -1.45 15.71
CA LEU A 133 -0.99 -1.64 16.89
C LEU A 133 -0.29 -1.15 18.15
N LEU A 134 1.00 -1.46 18.27
CA LEU A 134 1.80 -1.05 19.42
C LEU A 134 1.94 0.47 19.48
N LEU A 135 2.19 1.12 18.34
CA LEU A 135 2.29 2.58 18.26
C LEU A 135 0.95 3.25 18.57
N VAL A 136 -0.15 2.76 17.99
CA VAL A 136 -1.50 3.31 18.25
C VAL A 136 -1.87 3.19 19.73
N ARG A 137 -1.59 2.04 20.37
CA ARG A 137 -1.77 1.89 21.81
C ARG A 137 -0.91 2.86 22.61
N LEU A 138 0.38 2.97 22.26
CA LEU A 138 1.32 3.88 22.94
C LEU A 138 0.83 5.34 22.87
N LEU A 139 0.37 5.77 21.69
CA LEU A 139 -0.19 7.10 21.46
C LEU A 139 -1.43 7.37 22.31
N VAL A 140 -2.32 6.38 22.44
CA VAL A 140 -3.49 6.47 23.34
C VAL A 140 -3.06 6.58 24.80
N GLU A 141 -2.11 5.76 25.26
CA GLU A 141 -1.61 5.82 26.63
C GLU A 141 -0.89 7.14 26.96
N ILE A 142 -0.30 7.82 25.96
CA ILE A 142 0.28 9.17 26.10
C ILE A 142 -0.83 10.22 26.27
N GLN A 143 -1.91 10.13 25.50
CA GLN A 143 -2.98 11.14 25.52
C GLN A 143 -3.96 10.98 26.69
N ILE A 144 -4.29 9.74 27.07
CA ILE A 144 -5.25 9.47 28.14
C ILE A 144 -4.53 9.58 29.49
N HIS A 145 -4.47 10.81 30.00
CA HIS A 145 -3.90 11.16 31.31
C HIS A 145 -4.64 10.48 32.49
N SER A 146 -5.85 9.93 32.25
CA SER A 146 -6.81 9.53 33.28
C SER A 146 -6.95 8.02 33.53
N VAL A 147 -6.40 7.14 32.67
CA VAL A 147 -6.47 5.68 32.89
C VAL A 147 -5.21 5.23 33.62
N ARG A 148 -5.14 5.52 34.93
CA ARG A 148 -4.04 5.07 35.77
C ARG A 148 -4.56 4.32 36.98
N LYS A 149 -4.40 2.98 36.98
CA LYS A 149 -3.98 2.25 38.21
C LYS A 149 -3.61 0.77 38.08
N SER A 150 -3.86 0.03 36.99
CA SER A 150 -3.90 -1.44 37.17
C SER A 150 -3.00 -2.35 36.31
N SER A 151 -2.30 -1.90 35.27
CA SER A 151 -1.66 -2.89 34.36
C SER A 151 -0.27 -2.58 33.83
N VAL A 152 0.33 -1.43 34.14
CA VAL A 152 1.67 -1.06 33.66
C VAL A 152 2.55 -0.71 34.85
N SER A 153 3.80 -1.17 34.86
CA SER A 153 4.76 -0.84 35.92
C SER A 153 4.86 0.68 36.10
N TYR A 154 4.91 1.14 37.36
CA TYR A 154 5.07 2.56 37.70
C TYR A 154 6.28 3.20 36.98
N PHE A 155 7.31 2.39 36.73
CA PHE A 155 8.50 2.80 35.98
C PHE A 155 8.17 3.13 34.52
N LEU A 156 7.47 2.24 33.82
CA LEU A 156 7.09 2.46 32.42
C LEU A 156 6.07 3.62 32.30
N GLN A 157 5.23 3.81 33.31
CA GLN A 157 4.29 4.92 33.36
C GLN A 157 4.98 6.30 33.47
N CYS A 158 6.02 6.42 34.29
CA CYS A 158 6.84 7.64 34.35
C CYS A 158 7.61 7.85 33.03
N PHE A 159 8.05 6.77 32.41
CA PHE A 159 8.76 6.81 31.14
C PHE A 159 7.84 7.29 30.00
N ILE A 160 6.65 6.72 29.84
CA ILE A 160 5.66 7.10 28.81
C ILE A 160 5.20 8.56 28.96
N TYR A 161 5.05 9.05 30.19
CA TYR A 161 4.58 10.42 30.46
C TYR A 161 5.51 11.52 29.92
N GLY A 162 6.79 11.21 29.74
CA GLY A 162 7.77 12.14 29.17
C GLY A 162 8.08 11.90 27.70
N LEU A 163 7.53 10.84 27.08
CA LEU A 163 7.86 10.47 25.71
C LEU A 163 7.22 11.44 24.72
N SER A 164 8.07 12.17 24.02
CA SER A 164 7.74 12.87 22.79
C SER A 164 7.67 11.90 21.60
N ILE A 165 6.94 12.30 20.56
CA ILE A 165 6.86 11.56 19.29
C ILE A 165 8.25 11.35 18.67
N GLN A 166 9.14 12.33 18.82
CA GLN A 166 10.51 12.26 18.34
C GLN A 166 11.33 11.20 19.08
N GLU A 167 11.17 11.07 20.40
CA GLU A 167 11.86 10.04 21.19
C GLU A 167 11.38 8.64 20.82
N ILE A 168 10.09 8.47 20.49
CA ILE A 168 9.57 7.20 19.97
C ILE A 168 10.24 6.87 18.63
N LEU A 169 10.28 7.84 17.72
CA LEU A 169 10.90 7.68 16.39
C LEU A 169 12.37 7.25 16.51
N GLU A 170 13.12 7.86 17.43
CA GLU A 170 14.56 7.60 17.59
C GLU A 170 14.88 6.31 18.36
N ASN A 171 13.98 5.86 19.23
CA ASN A 171 14.24 4.75 20.15
C ASN A 171 13.33 3.53 19.94
N TRP A 172 12.52 3.48 18.88
CA TRP A 172 11.53 2.43 18.65
C TRP A 172 12.08 1.00 18.79
N SER A 173 13.29 0.74 18.26
CA SER A 173 13.94 -0.57 18.34
C SER A 173 14.18 -1.07 19.77
N LYS A 174 14.38 -0.15 20.72
CA LYS A 174 14.53 -0.44 22.15
C LYS A 174 13.18 -0.46 22.87
N LEU A 175 12.25 0.42 22.47
CA LEU A 175 10.92 0.52 23.07
C LEU A 175 10.06 -0.70 22.77
N LYS A 176 10.03 -1.13 21.50
CA LYS A 176 9.21 -2.25 21.03
C LYS A 176 9.31 -3.50 21.91
N PRO A 177 10.50 -4.08 22.18
CA PRO A 177 10.59 -5.28 23.00
C PRO A 177 10.12 -5.05 24.45
N THR A 178 10.40 -3.88 25.03
CA THR A 178 9.92 -3.53 26.38
C THR A 178 8.40 -3.43 26.43
N LEU A 179 7.78 -2.79 25.42
CA LEU A 179 6.32 -2.67 25.34
C LEU A 179 5.65 -4.03 25.14
N MET A 180 6.21 -4.89 24.28
CA MET A 180 5.67 -6.24 24.08
C MET A 180 5.68 -7.07 25.37
N ASP A 181 6.77 -7.02 26.13
CA ASP A 181 6.90 -7.74 27.40
C ASP A 181 5.94 -7.19 28.47
N GLU A 182 5.94 -5.87 28.69
CA GLU A 182 5.10 -5.22 29.70
C GLU A 182 3.61 -5.36 29.40
N TRP A 183 3.22 -5.32 28.12
CA TRP A 183 1.84 -5.52 27.72
C TRP A 183 1.45 -7.00 27.56
N GLN A 184 2.40 -7.92 27.78
CA GLN A 184 2.22 -9.36 27.63
C GLN A 184 1.64 -9.74 26.27
N GLU A 185 2.18 -9.13 25.21
CA GLU A 185 1.76 -9.37 23.84
C GLU A 185 2.78 -10.24 23.10
N ASP A 186 2.28 -11.13 22.25
CA ASP A 186 3.10 -11.91 21.35
C ASP A 186 2.95 -11.43 19.90
N ARG A 187 3.99 -11.66 19.11
CA ARG A 187 4.05 -11.19 17.73
C ARG A 187 3.01 -11.85 16.83
N GLU A 188 2.82 -13.16 16.97
CA GLU A 188 1.98 -13.94 16.05
C GLU A 188 0.51 -13.54 16.19
N SER A 189 0.01 -13.46 17.42
CA SER A 189 -1.36 -13.02 17.71
C SER A 189 -1.65 -11.61 17.18
N LEU A 190 -0.70 -10.67 17.31
CA LEU A 190 -0.89 -9.32 16.80
C LEU A 190 -0.84 -9.25 15.27
N VAL A 191 0.02 -10.04 14.62
CA VAL A 191 0.06 -10.17 13.15
C VAL A 191 -1.26 -10.73 12.63
N ASP A 192 -1.75 -11.81 13.24
CA ASP A 192 -3.01 -12.45 12.86
C ASP A 192 -4.21 -11.54 13.09
N LEU A 193 -4.26 -10.83 14.21
CA LEU A 193 -5.32 -9.87 14.49
C LEU A 193 -5.32 -8.71 13.49
N PHE A 194 -4.15 -8.13 13.19
CA PHE A 194 -4.04 -7.04 12.23
C PHE A 194 -4.47 -7.48 10.82
N GLY A 195 -4.04 -8.68 10.40
CA GLY A 195 -4.45 -9.29 9.14
C GLY A 195 -5.97 -9.46 9.07
N ARG A 196 -6.57 -10.14 10.05
CA ARG A 196 -8.02 -10.39 10.09
C ARG A 196 -8.86 -9.12 10.04
N VAL A 197 -8.53 -8.11 10.85
CA VAL A 197 -9.31 -6.85 10.89
C VAL A 197 -9.24 -6.10 9.56
N ARG A 198 -8.10 -6.17 8.87
CA ARG A 198 -7.95 -5.56 7.56
C ARG A 198 -8.73 -6.33 6.49
N ASP A 199 -8.71 -7.66 6.54
CA ASP A 199 -9.50 -8.52 5.67
C ASP A 199 -11.00 -8.27 5.86
N ASP A 200 -11.46 -8.22 7.12
CA ASP A 200 -12.84 -7.89 7.49
C ASP A 200 -13.25 -6.50 6.97
N TRP A 201 -12.34 -5.51 7.03
CA TRP A 201 -12.63 -4.17 6.50
C TRP A 201 -12.76 -4.18 4.97
N ILE A 202 -11.87 -4.88 4.27
CA ILE A 202 -11.93 -5.03 2.81
C ILE A 202 -13.24 -5.71 2.39
N GLU A 203 -13.66 -6.76 3.11
CA GLU A 203 -14.89 -7.51 2.79
C GLU A 203 -16.15 -6.69 3.06
N ASN A 204 -16.21 -5.99 4.20
CA ASN A 204 -17.44 -5.32 4.64
C ASN A 204 -17.56 -3.85 4.21
N ASP A 205 -16.46 -3.16 3.95
CA ASP A 205 -16.42 -1.76 3.51
C ASP A 205 -15.20 -1.50 2.61
N PHE A 206 -15.23 -2.13 1.44
CA PHE A 206 -14.20 -1.96 0.42
C PHE A 206 -13.99 -0.48 0.04
N SER A 207 -15.07 0.30 -0.09
CA SER A 207 -15.00 1.72 -0.43
C SER A 207 -14.27 2.56 0.61
N GLY A 208 -14.53 2.34 1.89
CA GLY A 208 -13.84 3.05 2.97
C GLY A 208 -12.38 2.63 3.07
N TRP A 209 -12.09 1.35 2.82
CA TRP A 209 -10.72 0.87 2.74
C TRP A 209 -9.94 1.48 1.56
N ILE A 210 -10.54 1.54 0.36
CA ILE A 210 -9.96 2.24 -0.80
C ILE A 210 -9.72 3.72 -0.46
N GLY A 211 -10.72 4.39 0.13
CA GLY A 211 -10.65 5.80 0.49
C GLY A 211 -9.63 6.15 1.57
N ALA A 212 -9.15 5.18 2.34
CA ALA A 212 -8.08 5.35 3.33
C ALA A 212 -6.66 5.33 2.74
N ASN A 213 -6.54 4.99 1.44
CA ASN A 213 -5.28 4.99 0.70
C ASN A 213 -5.25 6.16 -0.29
N ARG A 214 -4.04 6.61 -0.65
CA ARG A 214 -3.85 7.60 -1.72
C ARG A 214 -2.59 7.33 -2.50
N PHE A 215 -2.55 7.72 -3.77
CA PHE A 215 -1.29 7.77 -4.53
C PHE A 215 -0.54 9.07 -4.24
N TYR A 216 0.79 9.01 -4.26
CA TYR A 216 1.59 10.22 -4.25
C TYR A 216 1.35 11.05 -5.52
N PRO A 217 1.41 12.39 -5.46
CA PRO A 217 1.10 13.23 -6.61
C PRO A 217 1.94 12.88 -7.85
N GLY A 218 1.27 12.58 -8.96
CA GLY A 218 1.89 12.29 -10.26
C GLY A 218 2.43 10.87 -10.45
N THR A 219 2.49 10.03 -9.40
CA THR A 219 3.06 8.68 -9.52
C THR A 219 2.18 7.74 -10.34
N ALA A 220 0.86 7.82 -10.15
CA ALA A 220 -0.13 7.09 -10.95
C ALA A 220 -0.03 7.47 -12.44
N ASP A 221 0.00 8.77 -12.75
CA ASP A 221 0.12 9.24 -14.13
C ASP A 221 1.45 8.84 -14.77
N ALA A 222 2.54 8.90 -14.01
CA ALA A 222 3.85 8.47 -14.48
C ALA A 222 3.87 6.97 -14.82
N LEU A 223 3.28 6.13 -13.98
CA LEU A 223 3.16 4.70 -14.24
C LEU A 223 2.26 4.40 -15.45
N LYS A 224 1.13 5.10 -15.57
CA LYS A 224 0.16 4.93 -16.65
C LYS A 224 0.70 5.35 -18.02
N LEU A 225 1.52 6.39 -18.05
CA LEU A 225 2.11 6.95 -19.27
C LEU A 225 3.51 6.39 -19.55
N SER A 226 3.97 5.42 -18.75
CA SER A 226 5.32 4.89 -18.87
C SER A 226 5.52 4.14 -20.18
N SER A 227 6.63 4.45 -20.87
CA SER A 227 7.10 3.72 -22.04
C SER A 227 8.08 2.60 -21.69
N SER A 228 8.50 2.53 -20.42
CA SER A 228 9.50 1.60 -19.88
C SER A 228 8.87 0.34 -19.28
N GLU A 229 9.67 -0.72 -19.12
CA GLU A 229 9.19 -1.95 -18.48
C GLU A 229 9.14 -1.76 -16.96
N ALA A 230 7.93 -1.64 -16.40
CA ALA A 230 7.73 -1.47 -14.97
C ALA A 230 7.31 -2.78 -14.27
N TYR A 231 7.85 -2.97 -13.07
CA TYR A 231 7.57 -4.05 -12.13
C TYR A 231 7.32 -3.47 -10.75
N ILE A 232 6.36 -4.03 -10.03
CA ILE A 232 6.10 -3.67 -8.64
C ILE A 232 6.74 -4.74 -7.76
N VAL A 233 7.60 -4.31 -6.83
CA VAL A 233 8.33 -5.17 -5.90
C VAL A 233 8.11 -4.65 -4.50
N THR A 234 7.11 -5.20 -3.80
CA THR A 234 6.66 -4.75 -2.49
C THR A 234 6.69 -5.88 -1.46
N THR A 235 6.85 -5.52 -0.18
CA THR A 235 6.72 -6.45 0.95
C THR A 235 5.39 -6.28 1.69
N LYS A 236 4.47 -5.47 1.17
CA LYS A 236 3.18 -5.25 1.83
C LYS A 236 2.38 -6.55 1.85
N GLN A 237 1.96 -6.95 3.05
CA GLN A 237 1.18 -8.17 3.26
C GLN A 237 -0.25 -7.99 2.75
N PHE A 238 -0.76 -9.00 2.07
CA PHE A 238 -2.20 -9.26 1.91
C PHE A 238 -2.42 -10.69 2.40
N CYS A 239 -3.26 -10.85 3.44
CA CYS A 239 -3.92 -12.10 3.70
C CYS A 239 -5.30 -12.03 3.03
N SER A 240 -5.80 -13.16 2.56
CA SER A 240 -7.23 -13.33 2.32
C SER A 240 -7.56 -14.62 3.02
N VAL A 241 -8.15 -14.52 4.21
CA VAL A 241 -8.97 -15.62 4.69
C VAL A 241 -10.34 -15.44 4.06
N GLY A 242 -10.59 -16.19 2.98
CA GLY A 242 -11.86 -16.17 2.26
C GLY A 242 -11.92 -17.26 1.21
N ASN A 243 -12.06 -18.50 1.66
CA ASN A 243 -12.33 -19.73 0.90
C ASN A 243 -11.30 -20.14 -0.16
N ALA A 244 -10.20 -20.75 0.28
CA ALA A 244 -9.59 -21.85 -0.46
C ALA A 244 -9.80 -23.12 0.37
N GLU A 245 -10.72 -23.98 -0.06
CA GLU A 245 -10.60 -25.40 0.26
C GLU A 245 -9.16 -25.81 -0.04
N CYS A 246 -8.49 -26.35 0.98
CA CYS A 246 -7.22 -27.02 0.84
C CYS A 246 -7.36 -28.13 -0.19
N LEU A 247 -6.98 -27.87 -1.44
CA LEU A 247 -6.76 -28.89 -2.44
C LEU A 247 -5.33 -28.77 -2.96
N SER A 248 -4.52 -29.67 -2.41
CA SER A 248 -3.33 -30.30 -2.95
C SER A 248 -2.68 -29.69 -4.20
N SER A 249 -1.40 -29.36 -4.03
CA SER A 249 -0.35 -29.53 -5.05
C SER A 249 -0.45 -28.61 -6.27
N THR A 250 0.02 -27.36 -6.12
CA THR A 250 1.01 -26.73 -7.02
C THR A 250 1.38 -25.35 -6.48
N ASP A 251 2.67 -25.12 -6.25
CA ASP A 251 3.28 -23.93 -5.61
C ASP A 251 3.07 -22.60 -6.37
N HIS A 252 2.22 -22.56 -7.40
CA HIS A 252 1.89 -21.34 -8.16
C HIS A 252 0.63 -20.62 -7.68
N LEU A 253 -0.27 -21.26 -6.94
CA LEU A 253 -1.55 -20.65 -6.58
C LEU A 253 -1.48 -19.73 -5.34
N LEU A 254 -0.52 -19.96 -4.44
CA LEU A 254 -0.36 -19.15 -3.22
C LEU A 254 0.15 -17.73 -3.50
N VAL A 255 0.94 -17.54 -4.57
CA VAL A 255 1.48 -16.23 -4.98
C VAL A 255 0.38 -15.30 -5.54
N VAL A 256 -0.63 -15.87 -6.22
CA VAL A 256 -1.73 -15.12 -6.84
C VAL A 256 -2.64 -14.44 -5.80
N PHE A 257 -2.74 -15.00 -4.60
CA PHE A 257 -3.61 -14.44 -3.57
C PHE A 257 -3.06 -13.16 -2.95
N GLN A 258 -1.74 -12.89 -3.00
CA GLN A 258 -1.10 -11.82 -2.24
C GLN A 258 -0.90 -10.51 -3.03
N SER A 259 -1.04 -10.53 -4.36
CA SER A 259 -0.92 -9.37 -5.27
C SER A 259 -2.11 -8.40 -5.21
N ARG A 260 -3.20 -8.78 -4.54
CA ARG A 260 -4.51 -8.09 -4.64
C ARG A 260 -4.53 -6.71 -4.00
N PHE A 261 -3.68 -6.42 -3.01
CA PHE A 261 -3.62 -5.08 -2.39
C PHE A 261 -3.21 -4.02 -3.41
N ALA A 262 -2.03 -4.20 -4.01
CA ALA A 262 -1.48 -3.25 -4.98
C ALA A 262 -2.35 -3.21 -6.24
N GLU A 263 -2.79 -4.38 -6.72
CA GLU A 263 -3.67 -4.50 -7.89
C GLU A 263 -5.00 -3.75 -7.70
N ALA A 264 -5.68 -3.94 -6.56
CA ALA A 264 -6.93 -3.25 -6.28
C ALA A 264 -6.74 -1.73 -6.24
N LEU A 265 -5.68 -1.23 -5.60
CA LEU A 265 -5.42 0.21 -5.53
C LEU A 265 -5.03 0.81 -6.88
N LEU A 266 -4.20 0.12 -7.67
CA LEU A 266 -3.85 0.54 -9.03
C LEU A 266 -5.10 0.64 -9.91
N LYS A 267 -6.01 -0.33 -9.78
CA LYS A 267 -7.25 -0.34 -10.54
C LYS A 267 -8.23 0.73 -10.08
N GLU A 268 -8.56 0.76 -8.79
CA GLU A 268 -9.64 1.58 -8.25
C GLU A 268 -9.25 3.05 -8.08
N LEU A 269 -7.99 3.34 -7.69
CA LEU A 269 -7.53 4.73 -7.48
C LEU A 269 -6.81 5.32 -8.69
N ALA A 270 -6.07 4.52 -9.45
CA ALA A 270 -5.30 5.01 -10.60
C ALA A 270 -5.92 4.67 -11.97
N GLY A 271 -6.93 3.78 -12.02
CA GLY A 271 -7.50 3.30 -13.28
C GLY A 271 -6.47 2.60 -14.15
N ILE A 272 -5.51 1.90 -13.53
CA ILE A 272 -4.43 1.16 -14.19
C ILE A 272 -4.72 -0.34 -14.03
N ASP A 273 -4.92 -1.03 -15.14
CA ASP A 273 -4.99 -2.49 -15.19
C ASP A 273 -3.55 -3.03 -15.32
N PHE A 274 -2.85 -3.15 -14.18
CA PHE A 274 -1.44 -3.52 -14.16
C PHE A 274 -1.28 -5.05 -14.20
N PRO A 275 -0.40 -5.61 -15.04
CA PRO A 275 -0.29 -7.06 -15.18
C PRO A 275 0.13 -7.73 -13.87
N SER A 276 -0.70 -8.66 -13.38
CA SER A 276 -0.51 -9.34 -12.09
C SER A 276 0.83 -10.10 -11.99
N GLU A 277 1.34 -10.62 -13.11
CA GLU A 277 2.63 -11.31 -13.21
C GLU A 277 3.84 -10.39 -13.03
N ARG A 278 3.61 -9.07 -13.01
CA ARG A 278 4.63 -8.04 -12.76
C ARG A 278 4.55 -7.46 -11.35
N ILE A 279 3.68 -8.00 -10.50
CA ILE A 279 3.54 -7.62 -9.09
C ILE A 279 4.13 -8.71 -8.21
N TYR A 280 5.24 -8.40 -7.55
CA TYR A 280 5.92 -9.24 -6.57
C TYR A 280 5.62 -8.71 -5.17
N GLY A 281 4.72 -9.39 -4.44
CA GLY A 281 4.29 -9.01 -3.10
C GLY A 281 5.00 -9.76 -1.97
N LEU A 282 4.43 -9.68 -0.76
CA LEU A 282 4.80 -10.61 0.30
C LEU A 282 4.65 -12.06 -0.20
N GLY A 283 5.55 -12.96 0.20
CA GLY A 283 5.52 -14.38 -0.18
C GLY A 283 6.35 -14.72 -1.42
N THR A 284 6.70 -13.75 -2.28
CA THR A 284 7.62 -13.99 -3.41
C THR A 284 9.10 -14.05 -3.01
N GLY A 285 9.38 -13.88 -1.71
CA GLY A 285 10.72 -13.87 -1.13
C GLY A 285 11.29 -12.45 -0.94
N PRO A 286 12.52 -12.35 -0.41
CA PRO A 286 13.18 -11.06 -0.17
C PRO A 286 13.36 -10.26 -1.47
N LYS A 287 13.25 -8.93 -1.41
CA LYS A 287 13.39 -8.05 -2.59
C LYS A 287 14.67 -8.31 -3.38
N VAL A 288 15.80 -8.53 -2.68
CA VAL A 288 17.08 -8.93 -3.30
C VAL A 288 16.92 -10.13 -4.25
N LYS A 289 16.18 -11.16 -3.83
CA LYS A 289 15.96 -12.36 -4.64
C LYS A 289 15.06 -12.07 -5.84
N VAL A 290 14.04 -11.25 -5.67
CA VAL A 290 13.19 -10.80 -6.79
C VAL A 290 14.01 -10.02 -7.82
N LEU A 291 14.85 -9.07 -7.39
CA LEU A 291 15.74 -8.33 -8.30
C LEU A 291 16.73 -9.27 -9.02
N GLN A 292 17.27 -10.27 -8.31
CA GLN A 292 18.12 -11.31 -8.91
C GLN A 292 17.37 -12.14 -9.97
N GLN A 293 16.10 -12.47 -9.73
CA GLN A 293 15.27 -13.18 -10.70
C GLN A 293 14.99 -12.31 -11.93
N LEU A 294 14.60 -11.04 -11.73
CA LEU A 294 14.30 -10.11 -12.81
C LEU A 294 15.52 -9.91 -13.72
N GLN A 295 16.73 -9.71 -13.18
CA GLN A 295 17.93 -9.53 -14.02
C GLN A 295 18.31 -10.78 -14.83
N GLN A 296 17.91 -11.98 -14.39
CA GLN A 296 18.25 -13.25 -15.05
C GLN A 296 17.30 -13.58 -16.22
N MET A 297 16.16 -12.90 -16.34
CA MET A 297 15.21 -13.15 -17.42
C MET A 297 15.78 -12.71 -18.77
N LEU A 298 15.73 -13.60 -19.77
CA LEU A 298 16.29 -13.35 -21.10
C LEU A 298 15.72 -12.10 -21.76
N GLN A 299 14.44 -11.78 -21.51
CA GLN A 299 13.77 -10.61 -22.07
C GLN A 299 14.28 -9.27 -21.49
N HIS A 300 14.97 -9.30 -20.34
CA HIS A 300 15.53 -8.11 -19.70
C HIS A 300 17.01 -7.90 -20.03
N GLN A 301 17.62 -8.80 -20.81
CA GLN A 301 19.01 -8.63 -21.22
C GLN A 301 19.19 -7.37 -22.07
N GLY A 302 20.14 -6.52 -21.67
CA GLY A 302 20.45 -5.27 -22.36
C GLY A 302 19.64 -4.05 -21.87
N LEU A 303 18.67 -4.24 -20.97
CA LEU A 303 17.97 -3.13 -20.31
C LEU A 303 18.83 -2.53 -19.20
N LYS A 304 18.70 -1.22 -18.98
CA LYS A 304 19.19 -0.58 -17.76
C LYS A 304 18.22 -0.87 -16.64
N LEU A 305 18.74 -1.29 -15.50
CA LEU A 305 17.92 -1.74 -14.38
C LEU A 305 17.87 -0.63 -13.32
N HIS A 306 16.67 -0.25 -12.90
CA HIS A 306 16.43 0.81 -11.92
C HIS A 306 15.58 0.26 -10.77
N PHE A 307 16.05 0.41 -9.54
CA PHE A 307 15.28 0.05 -8.35
C PHE A 307 14.98 1.31 -7.54
N ILE A 308 13.69 1.62 -7.39
CA ILE A 308 13.20 2.81 -6.70
C ILE A 308 12.48 2.37 -5.42
N GLU A 309 12.92 2.90 -4.29
CA GLU A 309 12.52 2.46 -2.96
C GLU A 309 12.40 3.67 -2.02
N ASP A 310 11.61 3.56 -0.95
CA ASP A 310 11.47 4.60 0.08
C ASP A 310 12.25 4.29 1.36
N ARG A 311 12.66 3.03 1.56
CA ARG A 311 13.46 2.55 2.70
C ARG A 311 14.94 2.42 2.41
N LEU A 312 15.75 3.24 3.07
CA LEU A 312 17.22 3.20 2.96
C LEU A 312 17.80 1.84 3.38
N ALA A 313 17.26 1.19 4.41
CA ALA A 313 17.71 -0.12 4.87
C ALA A 313 17.61 -1.20 3.76
N THR A 314 16.55 -1.15 2.95
CA THR A 314 16.37 -2.06 1.81
C THR A 314 17.46 -1.83 0.77
N LEU A 315 17.72 -0.58 0.40
CA LEU A 315 18.77 -0.23 -0.57
C LEU A 315 20.16 -0.66 -0.09
N LYS A 316 20.46 -0.46 1.20
CA LYS A 316 21.71 -0.96 1.81
C LYS A 316 21.83 -2.48 1.71
N ASN A 317 20.73 -3.22 1.85
CA ASN A 317 20.76 -4.68 1.67
C ASN A 317 21.00 -5.09 0.21
N VAL A 318 20.49 -4.32 -0.75
CA VAL A 318 20.81 -4.52 -2.18
C VAL A 318 22.29 -4.27 -2.46
N ILE A 319 22.88 -3.22 -1.87
CA ILE A 319 24.31 -2.91 -2.03
C ILE A 319 25.23 -4.03 -1.49
N LYS A 320 24.80 -4.75 -0.45
CA LYS A 320 25.58 -5.87 0.11
C LYS A 320 25.70 -7.07 -0.83
N GLU A 321 24.96 -7.07 -1.95
CA GLU A 321 24.86 -8.18 -2.88
C GLU A 321 25.55 -7.81 -4.20
N PRO A 322 26.82 -8.21 -4.42
CA PRO A 322 27.58 -7.81 -5.62
C PRO A 322 26.90 -8.23 -6.94
N ALA A 323 26.10 -9.30 -6.90
CA ALA A 323 25.32 -9.75 -8.05
C ALA A 323 24.26 -8.72 -8.52
N LEU A 324 23.99 -7.68 -7.73
CA LEU A 324 23.04 -6.60 -8.04
C LEU A 324 23.74 -5.28 -8.39
N ASP A 325 25.07 -5.29 -8.61
CA ASP A 325 25.84 -4.09 -8.97
C ASP A 325 25.44 -3.45 -10.29
N ASN A 326 24.64 -4.11 -11.12
CA ASN A 326 24.10 -3.54 -12.35
C ASN A 326 22.83 -2.69 -12.14
N TRP A 327 22.24 -2.69 -10.94
CA TRP A 327 21.03 -1.91 -10.64
C TRP A 327 21.36 -0.47 -10.27
N ASN A 328 20.72 0.50 -10.90
CA ASN A 328 20.72 1.89 -10.45
C ASN A 328 19.75 2.01 -9.27
N LEU A 329 20.22 2.53 -8.14
CA LEU A 329 19.46 2.55 -6.89
C LEU A 329 18.99 3.97 -6.59
N TYR A 330 17.70 4.12 -6.28
CA TYR A 330 17.09 5.41 -5.98
C TYR A 330 16.34 5.36 -4.66
N LEU A 331 16.62 6.33 -3.79
CA LEU A 331 15.78 6.62 -2.64
C LEU A 331 14.88 7.80 -2.98
N VAL A 332 13.57 7.63 -2.82
CA VAL A 332 12.63 8.72 -3.02
C VAL A 332 12.72 9.75 -1.89
N LYS A 333 12.60 11.05 -2.21
CA LYS A 333 12.58 12.13 -1.19
C LYS A 333 11.25 12.25 -0.45
N TRP A 334 10.23 11.51 -0.91
CA TRP A 334 8.94 11.32 -0.24
C TRP A 334 8.86 9.91 0.36
N GLY A 335 7.68 9.45 0.77
CA GLY A 335 7.53 8.12 1.36
C GLY A 335 7.81 8.13 2.86
N TYR A 336 8.25 7.00 3.39
CA TYR A 336 8.40 6.78 4.82
C TYR A 336 9.85 6.84 5.29
N ASN A 337 10.68 7.68 4.68
CA ASN A 337 12.03 7.99 5.18
C ASN A 337 12.07 9.29 5.98
N THR A 338 12.99 9.32 6.92
CA THR A 338 13.31 10.48 7.74
C THR A 338 14.30 11.42 7.04
N GLN A 339 14.37 12.67 7.52
CA GLN A 339 15.38 13.62 7.06
C GLN A 339 16.81 13.09 7.27
N LYS A 340 17.05 12.44 8.41
CA LYS A 340 18.34 11.81 8.74
C LYS A 340 18.73 10.73 7.73
N GLU A 341 17.78 9.90 7.30
CA GLU A 341 18.05 8.87 6.28
C GLU A 341 18.35 9.48 4.91
N ARG A 342 17.69 10.59 4.54
CA ARG A 342 18.02 11.30 3.30
C ARG A 342 19.43 11.89 3.35
N GLU A 343 19.81 12.55 4.44
CA GLU A 343 21.16 13.06 4.66
C GLU A 343 22.21 11.94 4.65
N GLU A 344 21.91 10.80 5.28
CA GLU A 344 22.77 9.62 5.22
C GLU A 344 22.92 9.10 3.78
N THR A 345 21.85 9.15 2.98
CA THR A 345 21.86 8.68 1.59
C THR A 345 22.76 9.54 0.72
N GLU A 346 22.84 10.85 0.95
CA GLU A 346 23.77 11.74 0.22
C GLU A 346 25.24 11.34 0.42
N ALA A 347 25.56 10.71 1.55
CA ALA A 347 26.90 10.17 1.82
C ALA A 347 27.17 8.80 1.18
N ILE A 348 26.17 8.18 0.51
CA ILE A 348 26.29 6.87 -0.14
C ILE A 348 26.29 7.07 -1.67
N PRO A 349 27.45 7.05 -2.36
CA PRO A 349 27.54 7.35 -3.80
C PRO A 349 26.73 6.40 -4.70
N ARG A 350 26.37 5.22 -4.19
CA ARG A 350 25.66 4.18 -4.93
C ARG A 350 24.15 4.44 -5.04
N ILE A 351 23.60 5.30 -4.18
CA ILE A 351 22.17 5.60 -4.12
C ILE A 351 21.96 7.06 -4.55
N GLN A 352 20.98 7.28 -5.41
CA GLN A 352 20.58 8.62 -5.84
C GLN A 352 19.27 9.03 -5.16
N LEU A 353 19.21 10.24 -4.61
CA LEU A 353 17.96 10.82 -4.14
C LEU A 353 17.15 11.34 -5.34
N ILE A 354 15.87 10.96 -5.42
CA ILE A 354 14.97 11.39 -6.49
C ILE A 354 13.74 12.12 -5.95
N ASP A 355 13.32 13.21 -6.61
CA ASP A 355 12.08 13.91 -6.30
C ASP A 355 10.94 13.51 -7.25
N LEU A 356 9.70 13.91 -6.91
CA LEU A 356 8.51 13.54 -7.68
C LEU A 356 8.57 13.99 -9.16
N PRO A 357 9.02 15.23 -9.47
CA PRO A 357 9.21 15.65 -10.86
C PRO A 357 10.20 14.79 -11.64
N ASP A 358 11.36 14.47 -11.06
CA ASP A 358 12.38 13.65 -11.72
C ASP A 358 11.93 12.19 -11.86
N PHE A 359 11.25 11.63 -10.85
CA PHE A 359 10.61 10.32 -10.94
C PHE A 359 9.61 10.25 -12.09
N SER A 360 8.72 11.23 -12.17
CA SER A 360 7.70 11.27 -13.22
C SER A 360 8.31 11.42 -14.62
N ARG A 361 9.49 12.04 -14.72
CA ARG A 361 10.21 12.21 -15.99
C ARG A 361 11.00 10.95 -16.37
N GLN A 362 11.56 10.23 -15.40
CA GLN A 362 12.29 8.99 -15.65
C GLN A 362 11.37 7.86 -16.13
N LEU A 363 10.14 7.79 -15.60
CA LEU A 363 9.20 6.73 -15.98
C LEU A 363 8.53 6.97 -17.35
N LYS A 364 8.35 8.22 -17.78
CA LYS A 364 7.72 8.58 -19.06
C LYS A 364 8.69 8.46 -20.22
#